data_AF-A0A4Q8ULW9-F1
#
_entry.id   AF-A0A4Q8ULW9-F1
#
_cell.length_a   1.000
_cell.length_b   1.000
_cell.length_c   1.000
_cell.angle_alpha   90.00
_cell.angle_beta   90.00
_cell.angle_gamma   90.00
#
_symmetry.space_group_name_H-M   'P 1'
#
loop_
_entity.id
_entity.type
_entity.pdbx_description
1 polymer ?
#
loop_
_entity_poly.entity_id
_entity_poly.type
_entity_poly.pdbx_seq_one_letter_code
_entity_poly.pdbx_strand_id
1 'polypeptide(L)'
;MDGQGRAMWKCGICAQEHDGLATVFGAEAPDPWLQAPPAAREGGELNADMCVLNIEGEWHYFLRGHIEIPVTDAPGDVFAWSAWVSLSEDNMQQIAHHWENPARAFLAPMFGWLCNELPYETSTMSIPALVHNREPGLVPAIQLDPSVDHPLVKEQRTGIALHRLAEINQVVLG
;
A
#
# COMPACT_ATOMS: atom_id res chain seq x y z
N MET A 1 -30.83 24.08 9.68
CA MET A 1 -30.83 23.26 8.46
C MET A 1 -29.39 23.12 8.07
N ASP A 2 -28.88 21.89 8.00
CA ASP A 2 -27.75 21.48 7.14
C ASP A 2 -27.49 20.00 7.44
N GLY A 3 -28.45 19.17 7.04
CA GLY A 3 -28.27 17.73 6.91
C GLY A 3 -27.54 17.43 5.61
N GLN A 4 -26.27 17.84 5.51
CA GLN A 4 -25.39 17.31 4.47
C GLN A 4 -25.16 15.84 4.81
N GLY A 5 -25.74 14.95 4.00
CA GLY A 5 -25.57 13.51 4.14
C GLY A 5 -24.08 13.19 4.16
N ARG A 6 -23.60 12.61 5.25
CA ARG A 6 -22.23 12.11 5.33
C ARG A 6 -22.11 10.97 4.32
N ALA A 7 -21.02 10.96 3.54
CA ALA A 7 -20.69 9.81 2.72
C ALA A 7 -20.61 8.58 3.64
N MET A 8 -21.35 7.54 3.28
CA MET A 8 -21.41 6.27 4.00
C MET A 8 -20.71 5.23 3.14
N TRP A 9 -19.82 4.45 3.74
CA TRP A 9 -19.12 3.38 3.02
C TRP A 9 -18.95 2.14 3.89
N LYS A 10 -18.93 0.97 3.27
CA LYS A 10 -18.72 -0.30 3.95
C LYS A 10 -17.24 -0.66 3.91
N CYS A 11 -16.64 -0.86 5.07
CA CYS A 11 -15.24 -1.27 5.16
C CYS A 11 -15.09 -2.75 4.78
N GLY A 12 -14.22 -3.05 3.82
CA GLY A 12 -13.91 -4.42 3.40
C GLY A 12 -13.22 -5.27 4.50
N ILE A 13 -12.58 -4.62 5.47
CA ILE A 13 -11.81 -5.30 6.53
C ILE A 13 -12.71 -5.66 7.73
N CYS A 14 -13.47 -4.70 8.26
CA CYS A 14 -14.30 -4.91 9.47
C CYS A 14 -15.78 -5.20 9.15
N ALA A 15 -16.18 -5.09 7.88
CA ALA A 15 -17.55 -5.25 7.38
C ALA A 15 -18.59 -4.28 7.98
N GLN A 16 -18.17 -3.24 8.70
CA GLN A 16 -19.04 -2.19 9.26
C GLN A 16 -19.22 -1.01 8.29
N GLU A 17 -20.28 -0.24 8.52
CA GLU A 17 -20.50 1.05 7.86
C GLU A 17 -19.77 2.17 8.62
N HIS A 18 -19.06 3.00 7.88
CA HIS A 18 -18.35 4.17 8.38
C HIS A 18 -18.88 5.44 7.73
N ASP A 19 -18.82 6.54 8.45
CA ASP A 19 -19.17 7.87 7.95
C ASP A 19 -17.92 8.68 7.57
N GLY A 20 -18.10 9.60 6.62
CA GLY A 20 -17.02 10.44 6.11
C GLY A 20 -16.23 9.79 4.98
N LEU A 21 -15.08 10.37 4.64
CA LEU A 21 -14.19 9.83 3.61
C LEU A 21 -13.36 8.68 4.19
N ALA A 22 -13.20 7.61 3.42
CA ALA A 22 -12.20 6.61 3.73
C ALA A 22 -10.81 7.24 3.56
N THR A 23 -9.97 7.06 4.59
CA THR A 23 -8.60 7.57 4.65
C THR A 23 -7.56 6.50 4.39
N VAL A 24 -7.96 5.25 4.19
CA VAL A 24 -7.08 4.16 3.79
C VAL A 24 -7.79 3.30 2.75
N PHE A 25 -7.13 3.08 1.62
CA PHE A 25 -7.55 2.13 0.59
C PHE A 25 -6.44 1.13 0.36
N GLY A 26 -6.78 -0.15 0.17
CA GLY A 26 -5.78 -1.19 0.02
C GLY A 26 -6.14 -2.29 -0.96
N ALA A 27 -5.17 -2.75 -1.72
CA ALA A 27 -5.29 -3.95 -2.52
C ALA A 27 -5.11 -5.20 -1.63
N GLU A 28 -5.96 -6.20 -1.81
CA GLU A 28 -5.90 -7.45 -1.02
C GLU A 28 -4.65 -8.29 -1.31
N ALA A 29 -4.03 -8.08 -2.48
CA ALA A 29 -2.87 -8.82 -2.97
C ALA A 29 -2.02 -7.92 -3.90
N PRO A 30 -0.75 -8.27 -4.17
CA PRO A 30 0.00 -7.68 -5.27
C PRO A 30 -0.62 -8.09 -6.61
N ASP A 31 -0.57 -7.22 -7.63
CA ASP A 31 -1.10 -7.53 -8.96
C ASP A 31 -0.48 -8.79 -9.59
N PRO A 32 0.84 -9.06 -9.41
CA PRO A 32 1.43 -10.35 -9.77
C PRO A 32 0.70 -11.58 -9.22
N TRP A 33 0.14 -11.53 -8.01
CA TRP A 33 -0.66 -12.64 -7.46
C TRP A 33 -1.96 -12.83 -8.24
N LEU A 34 -2.68 -11.73 -8.52
CA LEU A 34 -3.95 -11.79 -9.25
C LEU A 34 -3.77 -12.29 -10.69
N GLN A 35 -2.62 -12.00 -11.29
CA GLN A 35 -2.27 -12.40 -12.65
C GLN A 35 -1.63 -13.79 -12.72
N ALA A 36 -1.17 -14.34 -11.58
CA ALA A 36 -0.49 -15.63 -11.54
C ALA A 36 -1.43 -16.81 -11.89
N PRO A 37 -0.92 -17.82 -12.63
CA PRO A 37 -1.69 -19.01 -12.95
C PRO A 37 -2.10 -19.74 -11.66
N PRO A 38 -3.23 -20.48 -11.66
CA PRO A 38 -3.73 -21.17 -10.47
C PRO A 38 -2.68 -22.04 -9.78
N ALA A 39 -1.88 -22.79 -10.55
CA ALA A 39 -0.81 -23.63 -10.01
C ALA A 39 0.27 -22.84 -9.24
N ALA A 40 0.60 -21.63 -9.70
CA ALA A 40 1.56 -20.77 -8.99
C ALA A 40 0.97 -20.22 -7.68
N ARG A 41 -0.33 -19.91 -7.67
CA ARG A 41 -1.04 -19.48 -6.44
C ARG A 41 -1.24 -20.63 -5.44
N GLU A 42 -1.49 -21.84 -5.92
CA GLU A 42 -1.59 -23.04 -5.08
C GLU A 42 -0.27 -23.40 -4.40
N GLY A 43 0.86 -23.17 -5.08
CA GLY A 43 2.20 -23.34 -4.53
C GLY A 43 2.75 -22.09 -3.81
N GLY A 44 2.02 -20.97 -3.88
CA GLY A 44 2.39 -19.70 -3.26
C GLY A 44 1.71 -19.50 -1.91
N GLU A 45 2.14 -18.47 -1.21
CA GLU A 45 1.54 -18.05 0.06
C GLU A 45 1.13 -16.58 -0.05
N LEU A 46 -0.11 -16.27 0.33
CA LEU A 46 -0.60 -14.91 0.50
C LEU A 46 -1.28 -14.83 1.86
N ASN A 47 -0.80 -13.91 2.69
CA ASN A 47 -1.46 -13.53 3.93
C ASN A 47 -1.68 -12.02 3.94
N ALA A 48 -2.07 -11.46 5.09
CA ALA A 48 -2.38 -10.04 5.18
C ALA A 48 -1.15 -9.17 4.85
N ASP A 49 0.07 -9.57 5.21
CA ASP A 49 1.25 -8.70 5.17
C ASP A 49 2.31 -9.15 4.17
N MET A 50 2.32 -10.42 3.79
CA MET A 50 3.32 -11.03 2.91
C MET A 50 2.68 -11.84 1.80
N CYS A 51 3.35 -11.84 0.66
CA CYS A 51 3.03 -12.68 -0.47
C CYS A 51 4.32 -13.28 -1.03
N VAL A 52 4.30 -14.58 -1.30
CA VAL A 52 5.40 -15.33 -1.91
C VAL A 52 4.84 -16.15 -3.07
N LEU A 53 5.43 -16.02 -4.24
CA LEU A 53 5.01 -16.70 -5.45
C LEU A 53 6.20 -17.36 -6.14
N ASN A 54 5.99 -18.56 -6.67
CA ASN A 54 6.90 -19.12 -7.66
C ASN A 54 6.25 -19.00 -9.05
N ILE A 55 6.86 -18.21 -9.93
CA ILE A 55 6.38 -18.01 -11.31
C ILE A 55 7.48 -18.53 -12.23
N GLU A 56 7.16 -19.54 -13.03
CA GLU A 56 8.08 -20.13 -14.02
C GLU A 56 9.43 -20.59 -13.44
N GLY A 57 9.46 -20.99 -12.15
CA GLY A 57 10.67 -21.43 -11.46
C GLY A 57 11.39 -20.34 -10.67
N GLU A 58 10.95 -19.08 -10.77
CA GLU A 58 11.53 -17.95 -10.04
C GLU A 58 10.67 -17.57 -8.83
N TRP A 59 11.31 -17.33 -7.69
CA TRP A 59 10.65 -16.89 -6.46
C TRP A 59 10.54 -15.37 -6.41
N HIS A 60 9.33 -14.88 -6.14
CA HIS A 60 9.01 -13.48 -5.96
C HIS A 60 8.42 -13.24 -4.57
N TYR A 61 8.90 -12.18 -3.92
CA TYR A 61 8.55 -11.85 -2.55
C TYR A 61 7.95 -10.45 -2.52
N PHE A 62 6.84 -10.28 -1.81
CA PHE A 62 6.16 -9.01 -1.69
C PHE A 62 5.78 -8.73 -0.24
N LEU A 63 5.90 -7.47 0.15
CA LEU A 63 5.52 -6.97 1.46
C LEU A 63 4.46 -5.89 1.29
N ARG A 64 3.41 -5.94 2.12
CA ARG A 64 2.42 -4.86 2.22
C ARG A 64 2.98 -3.72 3.06
N GLY A 65 2.74 -2.50 2.60
CA GLY A 65 3.11 -1.27 3.30
C GLY A 65 2.15 -0.13 2.96
N HIS A 66 2.31 1.02 3.63
CA HIS A 66 1.50 2.21 3.42
C HIS A 66 2.27 3.32 2.70
N ILE A 67 1.72 3.80 1.59
CA ILE A 67 2.11 5.06 0.97
C ILE A 67 1.25 6.14 1.64
N GLU A 68 1.83 6.83 2.62
CA GLU A 68 1.15 7.88 3.38
C GLU A 68 1.23 9.22 2.64
N ILE A 69 0.10 9.92 2.54
CA ILE A 69 -0.11 11.17 1.81
C ILE A 69 -0.79 12.18 2.77
N PRO A 70 -0.12 13.28 3.15
CA PRO A 70 -0.72 14.29 4.03
C PRO A 70 -1.96 14.97 3.43
N VAL A 71 -2.97 15.26 4.25
CA VAL A 71 -4.10 16.11 3.85
C VAL A 71 -3.81 17.55 4.29
N THR A 72 -3.58 18.43 3.31
CA THR A 72 -2.98 19.76 3.52
C THR A 72 -3.92 20.81 4.14
N ASP A 73 -5.22 20.68 3.91
CA ASP A 73 -6.28 21.57 4.43
C ASP A 73 -7.03 20.97 5.64
N ALA A 74 -6.60 19.80 6.12
CA ALA A 74 -7.05 19.16 7.36
C ALA A 74 -5.83 18.72 8.20
N PRO A 75 -5.20 19.65 8.97
CA PRO A 75 -3.94 19.37 9.64
C PRO A 75 -4.01 18.18 10.60
N GLY A 76 -3.11 17.22 10.42
CA GLY A 76 -3.05 15.98 11.21
C GLY A 76 -3.69 14.78 10.51
N ASP A 77 -4.53 15.00 9.50
CA ASP A 77 -5.13 13.93 8.71
C ASP A 77 -4.16 13.42 7.64
N VAL A 78 -4.17 12.11 7.43
CA VAL A 78 -3.33 11.41 6.46
C VAL A 78 -4.22 10.45 5.68
N PHE A 79 -4.07 10.47 4.36
CA PHE A 79 -4.58 9.45 3.48
C PHE A 79 -3.48 8.40 3.23
N ALA A 80 -3.82 7.11 3.14
CA ALA A 80 -2.86 6.07 2.84
C ALA A 80 -3.35 5.10 1.75
N TRP A 81 -2.46 4.76 0.83
CA TRP A 81 -2.59 3.55 0.02
C TRP A 81 -1.89 2.40 0.73
N SER A 82 -2.64 1.37 1.10
CA SER A 82 -2.10 0.07 1.52
C SER A 82 -1.77 -0.74 0.27
N ALA A 83 -0.49 -0.77 -0.08
CA ALA A 83 0.01 -1.29 -1.35
C ALA A 83 1.14 -2.30 -1.13
N TRP A 84 1.44 -3.06 -2.16
CA TRP A 84 2.42 -4.13 -2.15
C TRP A 84 3.69 -3.72 -2.88
N VAL A 85 4.84 -4.03 -2.30
CA VAL A 85 6.16 -3.77 -2.87
C VAL A 85 6.93 -5.07 -3.00
N SER A 86 7.52 -5.32 -4.17
CA SER A 86 8.43 -6.45 -4.37
C SER A 86 9.75 -6.24 -3.63
N LEU A 87 10.27 -7.28 -3.00
CA LEU A 87 11.55 -7.27 -2.31
C LEU A 87 12.45 -8.38 -2.84
N SER A 88 13.76 -8.21 -2.65
CA SER A 88 14.70 -9.32 -2.83
C SER A 88 14.46 -10.40 -1.76
N GLU A 89 14.91 -11.62 -2.07
CA GLU A 89 14.90 -12.73 -1.11
C GLU A 89 15.63 -12.35 0.20
N ASP A 90 16.82 -11.77 0.09
CA ASP A 90 17.61 -11.35 1.25
C ASP A 90 16.85 -10.37 2.16
N ASN A 91 16.15 -9.39 1.57
CA ASN A 91 15.34 -8.43 2.32
C ASN A 91 14.14 -9.11 2.99
N MET A 92 13.47 -10.03 2.27
CA MET A 92 12.36 -10.78 2.84
C MET A 92 12.81 -11.68 4.00
N GLN A 93 13.95 -12.35 3.84
CA GLN A 93 14.54 -13.14 4.92
C GLN A 93 14.87 -12.24 6.12
N GLN A 94 15.46 -11.06 5.92
CA GLN A 94 15.71 -10.13 7.04
C GLN A 94 14.42 -9.75 7.77
N ILE A 95 13.34 -9.45 7.05
CA ILE A 95 12.05 -9.14 7.68
C ILE A 95 11.55 -10.33 8.50
N ALA A 96 11.58 -11.54 7.94
CA ALA A 96 11.12 -12.75 8.62
C ALA A 96 11.89 -13.01 9.92
N HIS A 97 13.22 -12.86 9.93
CA HIS A 97 14.04 -13.03 11.14
C HIS A 97 13.73 -11.99 12.23
N HIS A 98 13.27 -10.81 11.86
CA HIS A 98 13.01 -9.70 12.77
C HIS A 98 11.50 -9.44 12.99
N TRP A 99 10.61 -10.34 12.55
CA TRP A 99 9.17 -10.07 12.48
C TRP A 99 8.56 -9.56 13.80
N GLU A 100 8.78 -10.28 14.90
CA GLU A 100 8.29 -9.91 16.23
C GLU A 100 9.27 -9.02 17.01
N ASN A 101 10.40 -8.65 16.42
CA ASN A 101 11.45 -7.90 17.09
C ASN A 101 11.23 -6.39 16.89
N PRO A 102 11.08 -5.58 17.96
CA PRO A 102 11.03 -4.12 17.85
C PRO A 102 12.22 -3.52 17.11
N ALA A 103 13.38 -4.18 17.15
CA ALA A 103 14.57 -3.76 16.41
C ALA A 103 14.38 -3.74 14.88
N ARG A 104 13.32 -4.37 14.35
CA ARG A 104 12.99 -4.29 12.92
C ARG A 104 12.77 -2.85 12.44
N ALA A 105 12.37 -1.95 13.33
CA ALA A 105 12.23 -0.52 13.06
C ALA A 105 13.56 0.20 12.73
N PHE A 106 14.70 -0.42 13.07
CA PHE A 106 16.05 0.13 12.81
C PHE A 106 16.76 -0.56 11.64
N LEU A 107 16.10 -1.50 10.96
CA LEU A 107 16.64 -2.08 9.73
C LEU A 107 16.85 -1.00 8.68
N ALA A 108 17.89 -1.15 7.86
CA ALA A 108 18.09 -0.26 6.72
C ALA A 108 16.86 -0.32 5.80
N PRO A 109 16.46 0.82 5.17
CA PRO A 109 15.36 0.82 4.22
C PRO A 109 15.62 -0.16 3.09
N MET A 110 14.59 -0.93 2.74
CA MET A 110 14.69 -1.99 1.75
C MET A 110 14.18 -1.49 0.41
N PHE A 111 15.04 -1.56 -0.61
CA PHE A 111 14.63 -1.22 -1.97
C PHE A 111 13.65 -2.26 -2.54
N GLY A 112 12.69 -1.76 -3.32
CA GLY A 112 11.71 -2.58 -4.02
C GLY A 112 10.96 -1.83 -5.11
N TRP A 113 10.00 -2.50 -5.72
CA TRP A 113 9.14 -1.93 -6.77
C TRP A 113 7.67 -2.04 -6.40
N LEU A 114 6.91 -0.97 -6.56
CA LEU A 114 5.46 -0.96 -6.35
C LEU A 114 4.77 -1.95 -7.30
N CYS A 115 3.88 -2.78 -6.75
CA CYS A 115 3.28 -3.93 -7.42
C CYS A 115 1.75 -3.88 -7.44
N ASN A 116 1.16 -2.69 -7.32
CA ASN A 116 -0.26 -2.48 -7.54
C ASN A 116 -0.51 -1.35 -8.54
N GLU A 117 -1.49 -1.57 -9.40
CA GLU A 117 -2.12 -0.53 -10.20
C GLU A 117 -3.17 0.21 -9.35
N LEU A 118 -2.84 1.46 -8.99
CA LEU A 118 -3.69 2.36 -8.24
C LEU A 118 -4.46 3.26 -9.22
N PRO A 119 -5.58 3.90 -8.82
CA PRO A 119 -6.45 4.66 -9.73
C PRO A 119 -5.85 6.02 -10.13
N TYR A 120 -4.72 5.99 -10.81
CA TYR A 120 -4.02 7.12 -11.42
C TYR A 120 -4.06 6.98 -12.95
N GLU A 121 -3.96 8.11 -13.65
CA GLU A 121 -4.00 8.11 -15.13
C GLU A 121 -2.76 7.44 -15.76
N THR A 122 -1.63 7.50 -15.05
CA THR A 122 -0.39 6.83 -15.42
C THR A 122 -0.20 5.62 -14.52
N SER A 123 0.41 4.57 -15.06
CA SER A 123 0.60 3.33 -14.31
C SER A 123 1.45 3.55 -13.07
N THR A 124 1.02 3.02 -11.94
CA THR A 124 1.78 2.99 -10.69
C THR A 124 2.65 1.75 -10.54
N MET A 125 2.52 0.79 -11.46
CA MET A 125 3.34 -0.40 -11.47
C MET A 125 4.82 -0.04 -11.68
N SER A 126 5.69 -0.72 -10.95
CA SER A 126 7.13 -0.59 -11.06
C SER A 126 7.66 0.83 -10.78
N ILE A 127 6.96 1.62 -9.96
CA ILE A 127 7.57 2.80 -9.34
C ILE A 127 8.59 2.31 -8.28
N PRO A 128 9.88 2.69 -8.38
CA PRO A 128 10.87 2.32 -7.37
C PRO A 128 10.52 2.92 -6.02
N ALA A 129 10.74 2.15 -4.96
CA ALA A 129 10.38 2.52 -3.61
C ALA A 129 11.39 2.02 -2.57
N LEU A 130 11.41 2.69 -1.42
CA LEU A 130 12.06 2.25 -0.20
C LEU A 130 11.00 1.88 0.83
N VAL A 131 11.10 0.68 1.36
CA VAL A 131 10.27 0.19 2.46
C VAL A 131 11.00 0.43 3.77
N HIS A 132 10.35 1.21 4.65
CA HIS A 132 10.82 1.49 6.00
C HIS A 132 10.03 0.63 6.98
N ASN A 133 10.69 -0.37 7.54
CA ASN A 133 10.11 -1.20 8.59
C ASN A 133 9.83 -0.35 9.83
N ARG A 134 8.77 -0.71 10.56
CA ARG A 134 8.34 -0.05 11.80
C ARG A 134 8.23 -1.09 12.90
N GLU A 135 7.99 -0.67 14.14
CA GLU A 135 7.79 -1.59 15.26
C GLU A 135 6.66 -2.61 14.98
N PRO A 136 6.68 -3.80 15.63
CA PRO A 136 5.56 -4.75 15.59
C PRO A 136 4.20 -4.09 15.81
N GLY A 137 3.22 -4.49 15.01
CA GLY A 137 1.86 -3.91 15.02
C GLY A 137 1.69 -2.66 14.16
N LEU A 138 2.77 -2.05 13.66
CA LEU A 138 2.71 -0.95 12.69
C LEU A 138 2.98 -1.47 11.27
N VAL A 139 2.18 -1.00 10.32
CA VAL A 139 2.37 -1.29 8.90
C VAL A 139 3.61 -0.54 8.38
N PRO A 140 4.52 -1.19 7.64
CA PRO A 140 5.70 -0.55 7.05
C PRO A 140 5.34 0.69 6.23
N ALA A 141 6.23 1.70 6.22
CA ALA A 141 6.07 2.86 5.35
C ALA A 141 6.67 2.61 3.98
N ILE A 142 5.99 3.01 2.92
CA ILE A 142 6.51 2.98 1.56
C ILE A 142 6.84 4.41 1.16
N GLN A 143 8.11 4.67 0.88
CA GLN A 143 8.57 5.93 0.30
C GLN A 143 8.89 5.71 -1.17
N LEU A 144 8.16 6.37 -2.06
CA LEU A 144 8.41 6.31 -3.50
C LEU A 144 9.64 7.14 -3.87
N ASP A 145 10.35 6.72 -4.92
CA ASP A 145 11.52 7.44 -5.42
C ASP A 145 11.12 8.84 -5.92
N PRO A 146 11.62 9.94 -5.31
CA PRO A 146 11.22 11.29 -5.62
C PRO A 146 11.71 11.79 -6.99
N SER A 147 12.59 11.04 -7.67
CA SER A 147 13.07 11.35 -9.02
C SER A 147 12.07 10.98 -10.11
N VAL A 148 11.08 10.14 -9.81
CA VAL A 148 10.06 9.69 -10.76
C VAL A 148 9.01 10.79 -10.97
N ASP A 149 8.80 11.18 -12.24
CA ASP A 149 7.76 12.14 -12.60
C ASP A 149 6.39 11.46 -12.69
N HIS A 150 5.76 11.26 -11.53
CA HIS A 150 4.45 10.61 -11.42
C HIS A 150 3.52 11.36 -10.46
N PRO A 151 2.21 11.49 -10.75
CA PRO A 151 1.25 12.17 -9.86
C PRO A 151 1.26 11.64 -8.42
N LEU A 152 1.18 10.32 -8.22
CA LEU A 152 1.28 9.69 -6.89
C LEU A 152 2.55 10.10 -6.12
N VAL A 153 3.71 10.18 -6.80
CA VAL A 153 4.99 10.57 -6.18
C VAL A 153 4.95 12.04 -5.74
N LYS A 154 4.35 12.90 -6.57
CA LYS A 154 4.13 14.31 -6.23
C LYS A 154 3.19 14.43 -5.03
N GLU A 155 2.06 13.75 -5.05
CA GLU A 155 1.06 13.73 -3.98
C GLU A 155 1.67 13.25 -2.66
N GLN A 156 2.44 12.15 -2.65
CA GLN A 156 3.13 11.70 -1.43
C GLN A 156 4.05 12.78 -0.83
N ARG A 157 4.74 13.55 -1.68
CA ARG A 157 5.67 14.58 -1.24
C ARG A 157 4.99 15.87 -0.78
N THR A 158 3.96 16.31 -1.50
CA THR A 158 3.34 17.63 -1.29
C THR A 158 2.02 17.57 -0.54
N GLY A 159 1.48 16.37 -0.33
CA GLY A 159 0.13 16.16 0.16
C GLY A 159 -0.94 16.45 -0.90
N ILE A 160 -2.18 16.22 -0.50
CA ILE A 160 -3.40 16.50 -1.26
C ILE A 160 -4.36 17.36 -0.44
N ALA A 161 -5.31 18.03 -1.10
CA ALA A 161 -6.43 18.67 -0.40
C ALA A 161 -7.54 17.64 -0.12
N LEU A 162 -8.42 17.92 0.84
CA LEU A 162 -9.58 17.07 1.17
C LEU A 162 -10.48 16.84 -0.06
N HIS A 163 -10.58 17.84 -0.94
CA HIS A 163 -11.29 17.70 -2.21
C HIS A 163 -10.71 16.57 -3.09
N ARG A 164 -9.38 16.49 -3.21
CA ARG A 164 -8.72 15.42 -3.97
C ARG A 164 -8.94 14.06 -3.33
N LEU A 165 -8.96 13.97 -2.00
CA LEU A 165 -9.33 12.74 -1.29
C LEU A 165 -10.78 12.32 -1.58
N ALA A 166 -11.70 13.29 -1.70
CA ALA A 166 -13.09 13.02 -2.07
C ALA A 166 -13.20 12.48 -3.50
N GLU A 167 -12.43 13.00 -4.46
CA GLU A 167 -12.35 12.46 -5.82
C GLU A 167 -11.86 11.00 -5.81
N ILE A 168 -10.80 10.71 -5.04
CA ILE A 168 -10.27 9.34 -4.90
C ILE A 168 -11.34 8.41 -4.32
N ASN A 169 -12.05 8.85 -3.28
CA ASN A 169 -13.14 8.08 -2.69
C ASN A 169 -14.22 7.74 -3.71
N GLN A 170 -14.65 8.71 -4.52
CA GLN A 170 -15.65 8.49 -5.58
C GLN A 170 -15.16 7.50 -6.65
N VAL A 171 -13.88 7.56 -7.02
CA VAL A 171 -13.32 6.62 -8.01
C VAL A 171 -13.22 5.19 -7.47
N VAL A 172 -12.86 5.03 -6.19
CA VAL A 172 -12.63 3.71 -5.58
C VAL A 172 -13.91 3.05 -5.09
N LEU A 173 -14.83 3.82 -4.50
CA LEU A 173 -16.04 3.30 -3.86
C LEU A 173 -17.29 3.36 -4.74
N GLY A 174 -17.26 4.14 -5.83
CA GLY A 174 -18.41 4.42 -6.70
C GLY A 174 -19.30 5.54 -6.17
#